data_AF-A0A7S1JBI1-F1
#
_entry.id   AF-A0A7S1JBI1-F1
#
_cell.length_a   1.000
_cell.length_b   1.000
_cell.length_c   1.000
_cell.angle_alpha   90.00
_cell.angle_beta   90.00
_cell.angle_gamma   90.00
#
_symmetry.space_group_name_H-M   'P 1'
#
loop_
_entity.id
_entity.type
_entity.pdbx_description
1 polymer ?
#
loop_
_entity_poly.entity_id
_entity_poly.type
_entity_poly.pdbx_seq_one_letter_code
_entity_poly.pdbx_strand_id
1 'polypeptide(L)'
;FFRLLCHIAWRSMGWPFMKTATASPTAPAARRSAVVLGAGAVGVALAFELCKEGYRVTLIDRQPDPASECSYSNGGHRNYHFVPSIANPGTPREFFRSWWSPESTIFLPYSTRWVSVFTDPAFWGWALQMVPQFSADRVCMASEAGTQLIRYSQQCVAEIQRTYPESVGRVWECEGSMYLQTSPSTSVVPKDNETRLTVEETVRREPCVQPLQEQGRLFGSVLASKCYTQDCREYSHALAKVCEGM
;
A
#
# COMPACT_ATOMS: atom_id res chain seq x y z
N PHE A 1 1.52 1.49 -14.23
CA PHE A 1 0.68 0.50 -13.49
C PHE A 1 0.34 -0.74 -14.32
N PHE A 2 -0.19 -0.61 -15.55
CA PHE A 2 -0.52 -1.77 -16.41
C PHE A 2 0.72 -2.52 -16.95
N ARG A 3 1.77 -1.81 -17.39
CA ARG A 3 2.97 -2.47 -17.97
C ARG A 3 3.75 -3.38 -17.02
N LEU A 4 3.89 -3.01 -15.74
CA LEU A 4 4.71 -3.78 -14.79
C LEU A 4 3.95 -5.00 -14.22
N LEU A 5 2.65 -4.83 -13.93
CA LEU A 5 1.76 -5.94 -13.54
C LEU A 5 1.56 -6.94 -14.69
N CYS A 6 1.46 -6.46 -15.94
CA CYS A 6 1.38 -7.32 -17.12
C CYS A 6 2.70 -8.02 -17.50
N HIS A 7 3.86 -7.57 -17.04
CA HIS A 7 5.13 -8.23 -17.38
C HIS A 7 5.62 -9.23 -16.33
N ILE A 8 5.48 -8.91 -15.04
CA ILE A 8 6.10 -9.70 -13.96
C ILE A 8 5.18 -10.81 -13.42
N ALA A 9 3.86 -10.58 -13.37
CA ALA A 9 2.90 -11.57 -12.84
C ALA A 9 2.20 -12.41 -13.93
N TRP A 10 2.14 -11.91 -15.16
CA TRP A 10 1.25 -12.42 -16.22
C TRP A 10 1.80 -13.62 -17.01
N ARG A 11 3.13 -13.83 -17.00
CA ARG A 11 3.78 -14.95 -17.71
C ARG A 11 3.99 -16.20 -16.85
N SER A 12 4.01 -16.06 -15.53
CA SER A 12 4.38 -17.16 -14.61
C SER A 12 3.18 -17.90 -14.02
N MET A 13 1.97 -17.35 -14.13
CA MET A 13 0.74 -17.97 -13.63
C MET A 13 -0.11 -18.46 -14.82
N GLY A 14 0.03 -19.75 -15.14
CA GLY A 14 -0.73 -20.43 -16.20
C GLY A 14 -2.22 -20.55 -15.86
N TRP A 15 -2.97 -19.46 -16.02
CA TRP A 15 -4.43 -19.48 -15.87
C TRP A 15 -5.08 -20.06 -17.14
N PRO A 16 -5.97 -21.06 -17.05
CA PRO A 16 -6.53 -21.77 -18.21
C PRO A 16 -7.53 -20.96 -19.06
N PHE A 17 -7.71 -19.67 -18.79
CA PHE A 17 -8.63 -18.81 -19.53
C PHE A 17 -8.00 -17.46 -19.87
N MET A 18 -7.06 -17.46 -20.80
CA MET A 18 -6.56 -16.23 -21.43
C MET A 18 -6.37 -16.45 -22.94
N LYS A 19 -7.28 -15.88 -23.73
CA LYS A 19 -6.99 -15.56 -25.13
C LYS A 19 -6.35 -14.18 -25.15
N THR A 20 -5.03 -14.11 -25.29
CA THR A 20 -4.35 -12.85 -25.64
C THR A 20 -4.76 -12.45 -27.04
N ALA A 21 -5.67 -11.49 -27.16
CA ALA A 21 -5.91 -10.80 -28.42
C ALA A 21 -4.78 -9.79 -28.63
N THR A 22 -3.76 -10.16 -29.40
CA THR A 22 -2.80 -9.21 -29.95
C THR A 22 -3.55 -8.36 -30.99
N ALA A 23 -3.84 -7.11 -30.64
CA ALA A 23 -4.40 -6.17 -31.60
C ALA A 23 -3.38 -5.89 -32.72
N SER A 24 -3.81 -6.11 -33.96
CA SER A 24 -3.02 -5.88 -35.18
C SER A 24 -2.68 -4.38 -35.33
N PRO A 25 -1.50 -3.99 -35.88
CA PRO A 25 -1.05 -2.59 -35.93
C PRO A 25 -1.80 -1.70 -36.94
N THR A 26 -2.77 -2.24 -37.69
CA THR A 26 -3.31 -1.61 -38.90
C THR A 26 -4.79 -1.21 -38.84
N ALA A 27 -5.46 -1.32 -37.70
CA ALA A 27 -6.78 -0.74 -37.54
C ALA A 27 -6.65 0.78 -37.26
N PRO A 28 -7.44 1.66 -37.92
CA PRO A 28 -7.49 3.07 -37.54
C PRO A 28 -7.76 3.15 -36.05
N ALA A 29 -7.01 4.00 -35.33
CA ALA A 29 -6.96 4.03 -33.86
C ALA A 29 -8.37 4.24 -33.27
N ALA A 30 -9.12 3.15 -33.12
CA ALA A 30 -10.33 3.11 -32.33
C ALA A 30 -9.90 3.57 -30.95
N ARG A 31 -10.38 4.75 -30.52
CA ARG A 31 -10.06 5.34 -29.23
C ARG A 31 -10.24 4.24 -28.18
N ARG A 32 -9.14 3.76 -27.62
CA ARG A 32 -9.18 2.71 -26.60
C ARG A 32 -10.01 3.27 -25.45
N SER A 33 -10.99 2.52 -24.98
CA SER A 33 -11.83 2.95 -23.87
C SER A 33 -11.61 2.05 -22.67
N ALA A 34 -11.73 2.63 -21.48
CA ALA A 34 -11.61 1.91 -20.23
C ALA A 34 -12.69 2.41 -19.26
N VAL A 35 -13.22 1.51 -18.46
CA VAL A 35 -14.13 1.86 -17.36
C VAL A 35 -13.40 1.54 -16.06
N VAL A 36 -13.36 2.52 -15.15
CA VAL A 36 -12.79 2.38 -13.81
C VAL A 36 -13.93 2.49 -12.81
N LEU A 37 -14.06 1.50 -11.94
CA LEU A 37 -15.07 1.46 -10.89
C LEU A 37 -14.43 1.84 -9.55
N GLY A 38 -14.93 2.90 -8.94
CA GLY A 38 -14.42 3.53 -7.72
C GLY A 38 -13.52 4.74 -8.00
N ALA A 39 -13.90 5.90 -7.50
CA ALA A 39 -13.19 7.17 -7.53
C ALA A 39 -12.45 7.46 -6.19
N GLY A 40 -12.02 6.42 -5.49
CA GLY A 40 -11.00 6.56 -4.44
C GLY A 40 -9.63 6.88 -5.03
N ALA A 41 -8.63 7.13 -4.18
CA ALA A 41 -7.30 7.55 -4.61
C ALA A 41 -6.63 6.63 -5.64
N VAL A 42 -6.78 5.30 -5.45
CA VAL A 42 -6.26 4.30 -6.40
C VAL A 42 -6.98 4.37 -7.75
N GLY A 43 -8.31 4.55 -7.73
CA GLY A 43 -9.13 4.60 -8.94
C GLY A 43 -8.85 5.85 -9.77
N VAL A 44 -8.72 7.01 -9.11
CA VAL A 44 -8.34 8.27 -9.79
C VAL A 44 -6.93 8.18 -10.36
N ALA A 45 -5.96 7.64 -9.60
CA ALA A 45 -4.59 7.45 -10.11
C ALA A 45 -4.55 6.50 -11.31
N LEU A 46 -5.37 5.45 -11.30
CA LEU A 46 -5.50 4.54 -12.44
C LEU A 46 -6.12 5.24 -13.66
N ALA A 47 -7.19 6.02 -13.46
CA ALA A 47 -7.83 6.79 -14.51
C ALA A 47 -6.83 7.77 -15.16
N PHE A 48 -6.04 8.47 -14.35
CA PHE A 48 -4.98 9.37 -14.81
C PHE A 48 -3.95 8.65 -15.70
N GLU A 49 -3.41 7.51 -15.24
CA GLU A 49 -2.42 6.77 -16.03
C GLU A 49 -3.03 6.24 -17.35
N LEU A 50 -4.29 5.83 -17.35
CA LEU A 50 -4.99 5.42 -18.57
C LEU A 50 -5.24 6.58 -19.53
N CYS A 51 -5.65 7.75 -19.03
CA CYS A 51 -5.78 8.96 -19.86
C CYS A 51 -4.42 9.36 -20.47
N LYS A 52 -3.33 9.30 -19.69
CA LYS A 52 -1.96 9.55 -20.17
C LYS A 52 -1.54 8.58 -21.27
N GLU A 53 -2.02 7.34 -21.24
CA GLU A 53 -1.82 6.33 -22.30
C GLU A 53 -2.76 6.51 -23.52
N GLY A 54 -3.62 7.53 -23.52
CA GLY A 54 -4.54 7.84 -24.62
C GLY A 54 -5.87 7.09 -24.59
N TYR A 55 -6.24 6.49 -23.45
CA TYR A 55 -7.55 5.88 -23.28
C TYR A 55 -8.62 6.94 -23.02
N ARG A 56 -9.82 6.74 -23.58
CA ARG A 56 -11.04 7.41 -23.13
C ARG A 56 -11.55 6.69 -21.88
N VAL A 57 -11.36 7.30 -20.72
CA VAL A 57 -11.73 6.70 -19.44
C VAL A 57 -13.13 7.14 -19.00
N THR A 58 -13.91 6.19 -18.50
CA THR A 58 -15.14 6.47 -17.75
C THR A 58 -14.92 6.04 -16.30
N LEU A 59 -14.86 7.00 -15.39
CA LEU A 59 -14.72 6.76 -13.95
C LEU A 59 -16.11 6.79 -13.31
N ILE A 60 -16.48 5.71 -12.62
CA ILE A 60 -17.80 5.55 -12.00
C ILE A 60 -17.62 5.35 -10.51
N ASP A 61 -18.27 6.15 -9.69
CA ASP A 61 -18.38 5.95 -8.24
C ASP A 61 -19.85 6.05 -7.80
N ARG A 62 -20.17 5.48 -6.64
CA ARG A 62 -21.50 5.64 -6.04
C ARG A 62 -21.68 7.02 -5.40
N GLN A 63 -20.58 7.62 -4.95
CA GLN A 63 -20.56 8.91 -4.26
C GLN A 63 -20.52 10.05 -5.27
N PRO A 64 -21.06 11.23 -4.92
CA PRO A 64 -21.07 12.39 -5.82
C PRO A 64 -19.67 12.96 -6.07
N ASP A 65 -18.74 12.76 -5.15
CA ASP A 65 -17.39 13.33 -5.17
C ASP A 65 -16.31 12.23 -5.05
N PRO A 66 -15.16 12.38 -5.73
CA PRO A 66 -14.00 11.52 -5.53
C PRO A 66 -13.56 11.48 -4.06
N ALA A 67 -12.97 10.35 -3.66
CA ALA A 67 -12.41 10.17 -2.33
C ALA A 67 -13.38 10.47 -1.17
N SER A 68 -14.67 10.13 -1.32
CA SER A 68 -15.69 10.34 -0.29
C SER A 68 -15.79 9.23 0.77
N GLU A 69 -15.00 8.15 0.65
CA GLU A 69 -15.00 7.02 1.60
C GLU A 69 -13.62 6.86 2.26
N CYS A 70 -12.96 5.69 2.15
CA CYS A 70 -11.66 5.42 2.80
C CYS A 70 -10.55 6.41 2.43
N SER A 71 -10.67 7.11 1.28
CA SER A 71 -9.73 8.14 0.84
C SER A 71 -10.06 9.55 1.37
N TYR A 72 -11.20 9.74 2.06
CA TYR A 72 -11.66 11.04 2.57
C TYR A 72 -10.77 11.57 3.70
N SER A 73 -10.48 10.71 4.67
CA SER A 73 -9.65 11.03 5.83
C SER A 73 -8.84 9.80 6.22
N ASN A 74 -7.89 9.44 5.37
CA ASN A 74 -6.80 8.57 5.82
C ASN A 74 -5.77 9.40 6.56
N GLY A 75 -4.87 8.75 7.31
CA GLY A 75 -3.80 9.44 8.04
C GLY A 75 -2.83 10.22 7.16
N GLY A 76 -2.98 10.23 5.83
CA GLY A 76 -2.21 11.05 4.90
C GLY A 76 -0.75 10.63 4.74
N HIS A 77 -0.31 9.60 5.45
CA HIS A 77 1.08 9.17 5.45
C HIS A 77 1.47 8.45 4.15
N ARG A 78 2.52 8.93 3.51
CA ARG A 78 3.20 8.27 2.39
C ARG A 78 4.56 7.78 2.83
N ASN A 79 4.59 6.50 3.17
CA ASN A 79 5.79 5.82 3.64
C ASN A 79 6.38 4.98 2.52
N TYR A 80 7.63 5.25 2.17
CA TYR A 80 8.34 4.55 1.10
C TYR A 80 9.43 3.57 1.57
N HIS A 81 9.54 3.40 2.89
CA HIS A 81 10.59 2.62 3.57
C HIS A 81 10.33 1.11 3.52
N PHE A 82 9.15 0.71 3.99
CA PHE A 82 8.89 -0.68 4.34
C PHE A 82 7.40 -0.98 4.25
N VAL A 83 7.06 -2.07 3.56
CA VAL A 83 5.74 -2.72 3.71
C VAL A 83 5.97 -3.97 4.54
N PRO A 84 5.51 -4.00 5.81
CA PRO A 84 5.46 -5.24 6.56
C PRO A 84 4.56 -6.20 5.80
N SER A 85 5.06 -7.40 5.52
CA SER A 85 4.19 -8.46 5.01
C SER A 85 3.25 -8.89 6.14
N ILE A 86 1.95 -8.75 5.91
CA ILE A 86 0.91 -9.29 6.80
C ILE A 86 1.09 -10.81 6.92
N ALA A 87 1.54 -11.47 5.84
CA ALA A 87 1.99 -12.84 5.90
C ALA A 87 3.46 -12.86 6.31
N ASN A 88 3.73 -13.06 7.60
CA ASN A 88 5.05 -13.36 8.15
C ASN A 88 5.03 -14.70 8.93
N PRO A 89 6.17 -15.31 9.28
CA PRO A 89 6.20 -16.61 9.98
C PRO A 89 5.55 -16.59 11.37
N GLY A 90 5.46 -15.41 12.00
CA GLY A 90 4.79 -15.20 13.29
C GLY A 90 3.28 -15.03 13.18
N THR A 91 2.75 -14.65 12.01
CA THR A 91 1.33 -14.37 11.78
C THR A 91 0.39 -15.48 12.25
N PRO A 92 0.65 -16.78 11.97
CA PRO A 92 -0.25 -17.83 12.45
C PRO A 92 -0.34 -17.82 13.98
N ARG A 93 0.80 -17.69 14.66
CA ARG A 93 0.86 -17.62 16.12
C ARG A 93 0.14 -16.39 16.65
N GLU A 94 0.35 -15.24 16.04
CA GLU A 94 -0.31 -13.98 16.42
C GLU A 94 -1.81 -14.02 16.19
N PHE A 95 -2.25 -14.62 15.08
CA PHE A 95 -3.65 -14.83 14.75
C PHE A 95 -4.34 -15.72 15.79
N PHE A 96 -3.76 -16.91 16.09
CA PHE A 96 -4.29 -17.78 17.14
C PHE A 96 -4.26 -17.09 18.51
N ARG A 97 -3.18 -16.39 18.87
CA ARG A 97 -3.12 -15.65 20.14
C ARG A 97 -4.19 -14.56 20.23
N SER A 98 -4.41 -13.82 19.14
CA SER A 98 -5.40 -12.74 19.07
C SER A 98 -6.83 -13.27 19.23
N TRP A 99 -7.10 -14.46 18.69
CA TRP A 99 -8.38 -15.15 18.85
C TRP A 99 -8.82 -15.29 20.32
N TRP A 100 -7.87 -15.56 21.22
CA TRP A 100 -8.13 -15.72 22.65
C TRP A 100 -8.02 -14.43 23.47
N SER A 101 -7.64 -13.30 22.85
CA SER A 101 -7.48 -12.03 23.54
C SER A 101 -8.72 -11.15 23.38
N PRO A 102 -9.45 -10.82 24.46
CA PRO A 102 -10.65 -9.98 24.42
C PRO A 102 -10.41 -8.58 23.84
N GLU A 103 -9.17 -8.10 23.92
CA GLU A 103 -8.76 -6.77 23.44
C GLU A 103 -8.28 -6.76 21.98
N SER A 104 -8.31 -7.89 21.27
CA SER A 104 -7.80 -7.94 19.90
C SER A 104 -8.82 -7.49 18.85
N THR A 105 -8.35 -6.92 17.75
CA THR A 105 -9.18 -6.53 16.59
C THR A 105 -9.78 -7.73 15.86
N ILE A 106 -9.27 -8.94 16.11
CA ILE A 106 -9.79 -10.23 15.63
C ILE A 106 -10.39 -10.99 16.81
N PHE A 107 -10.99 -10.26 17.76
CA PHE A 107 -11.80 -10.90 18.77
C PHE A 107 -13.03 -11.51 18.09
N LEU A 108 -13.21 -12.80 18.28
CA LEU A 108 -14.30 -13.57 17.72
C LEU A 108 -15.40 -13.69 18.78
N PRO A 109 -16.37 -12.76 18.84
CA PRO A 109 -17.56 -13.03 19.62
C PRO A 109 -18.24 -14.25 19.01
N TYR A 110 -18.76 -15.14 19.86
CA TYR A 110 -19.65 -16.25 19.49
C TYR A 110 -20.88 -15.70 18.74
N SER A 111 -20.73 -15.48 17.43
CA SER A 111 -21.74 -14.96 16.53
C SER A 111 -22.03 -16.03 15.47
N THR A 112 -23.32 -16.24 15.19
CA THR A 112 -23.82 -17.23 14.23
C THR A 112 -23.24 -17.09 12.82
N ARG A 113 -22.71 -15.91 12.48
CA ARG A 113 -22.03 -15.62 11.20
C ARG A 113 -20.67 -16.31 11.04
N TRP A 114 -20.06 -16.80 12.12
CA TRP A 114 -18.79 -17.52 12.06
C TRP A 114 -18.97 -19.02 11.84
N VAL A 115 -20.11 -19.59 12.23
CA VAL A 115 -20.46 -20.99 11.90
C VAL A 115 -20.38 -21.19 10.38
N SER A 116 -20.90 -20.24 9.59
CA SER A 116 -20.81 -20.31 8.12
C SER A 116 -19.38 -20.24 7.57
N VAL A 117 -18.46 -19.53 8.24
CA VAL A 117 -17.04 -19.46 7.83
C VAL A 117 -16.34 -20.79 8.09
N PHE A 118 -16.62 -21.42 9.23
CA PHE A 118 -16.02 -22.71 9.59
C PHE A 118 -16.57 -23.88 8.78
N THR A 119 -17.77 -23.74 8.19
CA THR A 119 -18.39 -24.78 7.35
C THR A 119 -18.21 -24.54 5.85
N ASP A 120 -17.63 -23.41 5.41
CA ASP A 120 -17.46 -23.10 3.98
C ASP A 120 -16.17 -23.74 3.42
N PRO A 121 -16.28 -24.76 2.53
CA PRO A 121 -15.10 -25.39 1.94
C PRO A 121 -14.30 -24.44 1.03
N ALA A 122 -14.94 -23.44 0.41
CA ALA A 122 -14.27 -22.47 -0.44
C ALA A 122 -13.38 -21.54 0.38
N PHE A 123 -13.88 -21.09 1.54
CA PHE A 123 -13.07 -20.33 2.50
C PHE A 123 -11.84 -21.11 2.93
N TRP A 124 -11.99 -22.38 3.34
CA TRP A 124 -10.86 -23.20 3.74
C TRP A 124 -9.91 -23.52 2.59
N GLY A 125 -10.42 -23.76 1.39
CA GLY A 125 -9.61 -23.93 0.19
C GLY A 125 -8.73 -22.71 -0.10
N TRP A 126 -9.29 -21.51 0.03
CA TRP A 126 -8.53 -20.25 -0.08
C TRP A 126 -7.56 -20.06 1.09
N ALA A 127 -7.97 -20.32 2.34
CA ALA A 127 -7.13 -20.15 3.52
C ALA A 127 -5.91 -21.08 3.50
N LEU A 128 -6.07 -22.32 3.01
CA LEU A 128 -4.96 -23.26 2.85
C LEU A 128 -3.95 -22.81 1.80
N GLN A 129 -4.36 -22.03 0.78
CA GLN A 129 -3.44 -21.42 -0.18
C GLN A 129 -2.55 -20.33 0.46
N MET A 130 -2.97 -19.74 1.58
CA MET A 130 -2.20 -18.73 2.31
C MET A 130 -1.10 -19.33 3.19
N VAL A 131 -1.29 -20.56 3.68
CA VAL A 131 -0.33 -21.25 4.57
C VAL A 131 1.11 -21.24 4.03
N PRO A 132 1.41 -21.60 2.76
CA PRO A 132 2.77 -21.56 2.26
C PRO A 132 3.36 -20.15 2.15
N GLN A 133 2.53 -19.09 2.14
CA GLN A 133 3.00 -17.70 2.04
C GLN A 133 3.63 -17.19 3.34
N PHE A 134 3.42 -17.88 4.46
CA PHE A 134 4.04 -17.54 5.75
C PHE A 134 5.51 -17.98 5.88
N SER A 135 6.07 -18.70 4.90
CA SER A 135 7.47 -19.15 4.96
C SER A 135 8.44 -17.98 4.79
N ALA A 136 9.58 -18.00 5.52
CA ALA A 136 10.56 -16.92 5.49
C ALA A 136 11.00 -16.52 4.07
N ASP A 137 11.19 -17.51 3.18
CA ASP A 137 11.56 -17.27 1.79
C ASP A 137 10.49 -16.51 1.01
N ARG A 138 9.21 -16.87 1.17
CA ARG A 138 8.08 -16.18 0.51
C ARG A 138 7.93 -14.76 1.02
N VAL A 139 8.14 -14.57 2.32
CA VAL A 139 8.10 -13.26 2.97
C VAL A 139 9.23 -12.36 2.47
N CYS A 140 10.44 -12.91 2.32
CA CYS A 140 11.57 -12.21 1.74
C CYS A 140 11.24 -11.74 0.31
N MET A 141 10.80 -12.66 -0.55
CA MET A 141 10.41 -12.33 -1.93
C MET A 141 9.29 -11.29 -2.01
N ALA A 142 8.25 -11.42 -1.17
CA ALA A 142 7.13 -10.47 -1.14
C ALA A 142 7.57 -9.08 -0.65
N SER A 143 8.46 -9.04 0.36
CA SER A 143 9.03 -7.80 0.89
C SER A 143 9.90 -7.08 -0.15
N GLU A 144 10.71 -7.82 -0.90
CA GLU A 144 11.50 -7.27 -2.01
C GLU A 144 10.60 -6.71 -3.10
N ALA A 145 9.62 -7.50 -3.58
CA ALA A 145 8.67 -7.06 -4.60
C ALA A 145 7.86 -5.83 -4.14
N GLY A 146 7.39 -5.83 -2.89
CA GLY A 146 6.70 -4.70 -2.27
C GLY A 146 7.58 -3.46 -2.20
N THR A 147 8.85 -3.61 -1.81
CA THR A 147 9.81 -2.49 -1.79
C THR A 147 10.00 -1.88 -3.17
N GLN A 148 10.14 -2.71 -4.22
CA GLN A 148 10.25 -2.20 -5.60
C GLN A 148 8.98 -1.47 -6.04
N LEU A 149 7.80 -2.00 -5.71
CA LEU A 149 6.52 -1.39 -6.07
C LEU A 149 6.34 -0.02 -5.40
N ILE A 150 6.70 0.09 -4.12
CA ILE A 150 6.65 1.33 -3.35
C ILE A 150 7.60 2.37 -3.93
N ARG A 151 8.85 1.99 -4.25
CA ARG A 151 9.83 2.89 -4.89
C ARG A 151 9.32 3.39 -6.24
N TYR A 152 8.72 2.52 -7.04
CA TYR A 152 8.09 2.93 -8.29
C TYR A 152 6.91 3.88 -8.06
N SER A 153 6.05 3.60 -7.07
CA SER A 153 4.96 4.51 -6.70
C SER A 153 5.48 5.89 -6.29
N GLN A 154 6.60 5.96 -5.57
CA GLN A 154 7.25 7.22 -5.21
C GLN A 154 7.65 8.03 -6.44
N GLN A 155 8.24 7.36 -7.44
CA GLN A 155 8.65 8.00 -8.70
C GLN A 155 7.44 8.53 -9.48
N CYS A 156 6.36 7.75 -9.61
CA CYS A 156 5.15 8.18 -10.29
C CYS A 156 4.52 9.40 -9.61
N VAL A 157 4.40 9.39 -8.28
CA VAL A 157 3.84 10.53 -7.54
C VAL A 157 4.73 11.78 -7.70
N ALA A 158 6.05 11.62 -7.64
CA ALA A 158 6.99 12.73 -7.87
C ALA A 158 6.88 13.29 -9.30
N GLU A 159 6.71 12.43 -10.31
CA GLU A 159 6.50 12.86 -11.70
C GLU A 159 5.20 13.64 -11.85
N ILE A 160 4.10 13.14 -11.27
CA ILE A 160 2.80 13.82 -11.26
C ILE A 160 2.93 15.20 -10.61
N GLN A 161 3.57 15.30 -9.44
CA GLN A 161 3.77 16.57 -8.73
C GLN A 161 4.64 17.55 -9.52
N ARG A 162 5.68 17.07 -10.21
CA ARG A 162 6.51 17.91 -11.09
C ARG A 162 5.73 18.43 -12.29
N THR A 163 4.80 17.63 -12.80
CA THR A 163 4.04 17.94 -14.03
C THR A 163 2.84 18.83 -13.75
N TYR A 164 2.20 18.64 -12.58
CA TYR A 164 0.98 19.33 -12.15
C TYR A 164 1.14 19.91 -10.73
N PRO A 165 2.10 20.82 -10.51
CA PRO A 165 2.47 21.30 -9.17
C PRO A 165 1.32 22.06 -8.49
N GLU A 166 0.51 22.79 -9.25
CA GLU A 166 -0.64 23.55 -8.72
C GLU A 166 -1.88 22.67 -8.50
N SER A 167 -1.97 21.53 -9.20
CA SER A 167 -3.15 20.69 -9.13
C SER A 167 -3.03 19.71 -7.97
N VAL A 168 -1.96 18.93 -7.86
CA VAL A 168 -1.93 17.66 -7.09
C VAL A 168 -1.71 17.81 -5.57
N GLY A 169 -2.14 18.97 -5.06
CA GLY A 169 -2.27 19.28 -3.64
C GLY A 169 -0.95 19.57 -2.93
N ARG A 170 -1.04 20.27 -1.80
CA ARG A 170 0.13 20.58 -0.98
C ARG A 170 0.71 19.29 -0.38
N VAL A 171 2.01 19.08 -0.53
CA VAL A 171 2.73 18.08 0.26
C VAL A 171 3.16 18.75 1.55
N TRP A 172 2.72 18.22 2.68
CA TRP A 172 3.28 18.59 3.97
C TRP A 172 4.57 17.80 4.14
N GLU A 173 5.68 18.52 4.04
CA GLU A 173 6.98 17.98 4.42
C GLU A 173 6.95 17.75 5.93
N CYS A 174 6.81 16.49 6.30
CA CYS A 174 7.21 16.01 7.60
C CYS A 174 8.66 15.55 7.45
N GLU A 175 9.48 15.71 8.48
CA GLU A 175 10.92 15.41 8.48
C GLU A 175 11.25 13.90 8.36
N GLY A 176 10.49 13.17 7.55
CA GLY A 176 10.49 11.73 7.42
C GLY A 176 9.52 11.03 8.40
N SER A 177 9.72 9.73 8.53
CA SER A 177 9.04 8.90 9.54
C SER A 177 10.07 8.14 10.34
N MET A 178 9.94 8.17 11.67
CA MET A 178 10.85 7.50 12.58
C MET A 178 10.21 6.23 13.14
N TYR A 179 10.92 5.11 12.98
CA TYR A 179 10.48 3.79 13.42
C TYR A 179 11.26 3.40 14.68
N LEU A 180 10.57 3.36 15.82
CA LEU A 180 11.17 3.05 17.11
C LEU A 180 11.46 1.55 17.24
N GLN A 181 12.67 1.20 17.68
CA GLN A 181 13.04 -0.17 18.01
C GLN A 181 12.75 -0.41 19.49
N THR A 182 11.68 -1.18 19.78
CA THR A 182 11.24 -1.46 21.15
C THR A 182 11.61 -2.85 21.66
N SER A 183 12.29 -3.64 20.82
CA SER A 183 12.85 -4.93 21.16
C SER A 183 14.21 -5.10 20.48
N PRO A 184 15.20 -5.72 21.14
CA PRO A 184 16.52 -5.96 20.56
C PRO A 184 16.47 -6.90 19.35
N SER A 185 15.41 -7.70 19.19
CA SER A 185 15.19 -8.56 18.02
C SER A 185 14.69 -7.79 16.79
N THR A 186 14.28 -6.53 16.95
CA THR A 186 13.73 -5.70 15.88
C THR A 186 14.87 -4.92 15.23
N SER A 187 15.87 -5.62 14.69
CA SER A 187 16.91 -4.97 13.90
C SER A 187 16.35 -4.63 12.53
N VAL A 188 15.79 -3.43 12.40
CA VAL A 188 15.52 -2.84 11.08
C VAL A 188 16.87 -2.46 10.49
N VAL A 189 17.32 -3.23 9.51
CA VAL A 189 18.49 -2.85 8.71
C VAL A 189 18.09 -1.62 7.89
N PRO A 190 18.78 -0.48 8.06
CA PRO A 190 18.49 0.70 7.25
C PRO A 190 18.68 0.37 5.77
N LYS A 191 17.69 0.71 4.94
CA LYS A 191 17.78 0.67 3.49
C LYS A 191 18.25 2.04 2.96
N ASP A 192 18.42 2.14 1.64
CA ASP A 192 18.87 3.38 0.99
C ASP A 192 18.04 4.61 1.41
N ASN A 193 18.72 5.67 1.86
CA ASN A 193 18.15 6.94 2.38
C ASN A 193 17.59 6.89 3.82
N GLU A 194 17.90 5.86 4.59
CA GLU A 194 17.57 5.78 6.01
C GLU A 194 18.78 5.95 6.90
N THR A 195 18.54 6.48 8.09
CA THR A 195 19.57 6.71 9.09
C THR A 195 19.21 5.95 10.36
N ARG A 196 20.12 5.10 10.83
CA ARG A 196 20.01 4.50 12.15
C ARG A 196 20.40 5.54 13.19
N LEU A 197 19.55 5.71 14.19
CA LEU A 197 19.77 6.60 15.31
C LEU A 197 20.03 5.78 16.58
N THR A 198 20.99 6.22 17.39
CA THR A 198 21.18 5.68 18.75
C THR A 198 20.01 6.09 19.66
N VAL A 199 19.89 5.47 20.83
CA VAL A 199 18.87 5.82 21.83
C VAL A 199 18.94 7.32 22.17
N GLU A 200 20.14 7.86 22.36
CA GLU A 200 20.37 9.27 22.68
C GLU A 200 19.97 10.19 21.53
N GLU A 201 20.26 9.80 20.29
CA GLU A 201 19.86 10.55 19.08
C GLU A 201 18.35 10.52 18.87
N THR A 202 17.71 9.36 19.10
CA THR A 202 16.25 9.20 19.02
C THR A 202 15.55 10.12 20.03
N VAL A 203 15.99 10.14 21.29
CA VAL A 203 15.40 10.98 22.35
C VAL A 203 15.68 12.46 22.13
N ARG A 204 16.88 12.81 21.63
CA ARG A 204 17.20 14.20 21.26
C ARG A 204 16.25 14.73 20.18
N ARG A 205 15.90 13.87 19.21
CA ARG A 205 14.99 14.24 18.11
C ARG A 205 13.54 14.31 18.58
N GLU A 206 13.09 13.29 19.32
CA GLU A 206 11.72 13.21 19.83
C GLU A 206 11.71 13.01 21.35
N PRO A 207 11.76 14.10 22.15
CA PRO A 207 11.80 14.00 23.61
C PRO A 207 10.63 13.24 24.22
N CYS A 208 9.49 13.15 23.53
CA CYS A 208 8.31 12.41 23.98
C CYS A 208 8.55 10.90 24.16
N VAL A 209 9.62 10.34 23.57
CA VAL A 209 9.98 8.92 23.69
C VAL A 209 10.86 8.62 24.90
N GLN A 210 11.29 9.64 25.65
CA GLN A 210 12.13 9.49 26.86
C GLN A 210 11.59 8.44 27.85
N PRO A 211 10.28 8.34 28.15
CA PRO A 211 9.77 7.31 29.05
C PRO A 211 10.08 5.87 28.59
N LEU A 212 10.23 5.62 27.28
CA LEU A 212 10.62 4.30 26.77
C LEU A 212 12.09 3.99 27.04
N GLN A 213 12.96 5.01 27.02
CA GLN A 213 14.36 4.88 27.43
C GLN A 213 14.45 4.56 28.92
N GLU A 214 13.75 5.32 29.76
CA GLU A 214 13.74 5.13 31.22
C GLU A 214 13.24 3.75 31.64
N GLN A 215 12.30 3.17 30.87
CA GLN A 215 11.80 1.82 31.07
C GLN A 215 12.72 0.72 30.50
N GLY A 216 13.85 1.06 29.87
CA GLY A 216 14.73 0.09 29.20
C GLY A 216 14.10 -0.58 27.99
N ARG A 217 13.13 0.09 27.35
CA ARG A 217 12.33 -0.43 26.22
C ARG A 217 12.64 0.25 24.90
N LEU A 218 13.66 1.12 24.85
CA LEU A 218 14.11 1.79 23.63
C LEU A 218 15.52 1.31 23.26
N PHE A 219 15.66 0.82 22.03
CA PHE A 219 16.91 0.26 21.49
C PHE A 219 17.48 1.09 20.32
N GLY A 220 16.90 2.27 20.07
CA GLY A 220 17.22 3.19 18.98
C GLY A 220 16.06 3.34 18.00
N SER A 221 16.34 3.92 16.85
CA SER A 221 15.33 4.08 15.79
C SER A 221 15.94 4.06 14.39
N VAL A 222 15.07 3.92 13.39
CA VAL A 222 15.41 4.14 11.98
C VAL A 222 14.59 5.32 11.49
N LEU A 223 15.27 6.34 10.96
CA LEU A 223 14.65 7.51 10.36
C LEU A 223 14.60 7.36 8.84
N ALA A 224 13.40 7.31 8.29
CA ALA A 224 13.15 7.31 6.85
C ALA A 224 12.83 8.74 6.37
N SER A 225 13.86 9.45 5.92
CA SER A 225 13.81 10.88 5.58
C SER A 225 12.85 11.26 4.44
N LYS A 226 12.57 10.32 3.52
CA LYS A 226 11.70 10.54 2.35
C LYS A 226 10.28 10.01 2.58
N CYS A 227 9.70 10.31 3.74
CA CYS A 227 8.28 10.05 4.02
C CYS A 227 7.55 11.39 4.11
N TYR A 228 6.30 11.42 3.64
CA TYR A 228 5.56 12.68 3.47
C TYR A 228 4.15 12.54 4.02
N THR A 229 3.53 13.67 4.36
CA THR A 229 2.11 13.70 4.65
C THR A 229 1.40 14.50 3.55
N GLN A 230 0.30 13.97 3.03
CA GLN A 230 -0.55 14.68 2.08
C GLN A 230 -2.00 14.27 2.28
N ASP A 231 -2.91 15.23 2.09
CA ASP A 231 -4.33 14.97 2.10
C ASP A 231 -4.70 14.16 0.85
N CYS A 232 -5.16 12.94 1.11
CA CYS A 232 -5.51 12.01 0.06
C CYS A 232 -6.76 12.43 -0.70
N ARG A 233 -7.69 13.13 -0.05
CA ARG A 233 -8.87 13.69 -0.69
C ARG A 233 -8.49 14.84 -1.60
N GLU A 234 -7.69 15.79 -1.11
CA GLU A 234 -7.17 16.91 -1.92
C GLU A 234 -6.43 16.38 -3.16
N TYR A 235 -5.52 15.42 -2.97
CA TYR A 235 -4.82 14.71 -4.05
C TYR A 235 -5.78 14.08 -5.07
N SER A 236 -6.82 13.39 -4.60
CA SER A 236 -7.76 12.67 -5.47
C SER A 236 -8.65 13.62 -6.27
N HIS A 237 -9.16 14.69 -5.65
CA HIS A 237 -9.94 15.71 -6.36
C HIS A 237 -9.11 16.42 -7.42
N ALA A 238 -7.91 16.81 -7.05
CA ALA A 238 -6.95 17.42 -7.95
C ALA A 238 -6.65 16.58 -9.18
N LEU A 239 -6.31 15.31 -8.96
CA LEU A 239 -5.93 14.40 -10.03
C LEU A 239 -7.14 14.06 -10.92
N ALA A 240 -8.35 13.95 -10.35
CA ALA A 240 -9.58 13.79 -11.12
C ALA A 240 -9.82 14.99 -12.05
N LYS A 241 -9.64 16.22 -11.56
CA LYS A 241 -9.76 17.44 -12.37
C LYS A 241 -8.73 17.49 -13.51
N VAL A 242 -7.52 16.99 -13.27
CA VAL A 242 -6.51 16.84 -14.33
C VAL A 242 -6.98 15.84 -15.39
N CYS A 243 -7.59 14.72 -14.99
CA CYS A 243 -8.13 13.73 -15.93
C CYS A 243 -9.26 14.28 -16.80
N GLU A 244 -10.11 15.16 -16.27
CA GLU A 244 -11.19 15.81 -17.04
C GLU A 244 -10.66 16.69 -18.17
N GLY A 245 -9.43 17.20 -18.04
CA GLY A 245 -8.77 18.02 -19.05
C GLY A 245 -7.95 17.27 -20.11
N MET A 246 -7.86 15.93 -20.02
CA MET A 246 -7.12 15.07 -20.95
C MET A 246 -8.02 14.49 -22.05
#